data_AF-A0A0W8C975-F1
#
_entry.id   AF-A0A0W8C975-F1
#
_cell.length_a   1.000
_cell.length_b   1.000
_cell.length_c   1.000
_cell.angle_alpha   90.00
_cell.angle_beta   90.00
_cell.angle_gamma   90.00
#
_symmetry.space_group_name_H-M   'P 1'
#
loop_
_entity.id
_entity.type
_entity.pdbx_description
1 polymer ?
#
loop_
_entity_poly.entity_id
_entity_poly.type
_entity_poly.pdbx_seq_one_letter_code
_entity_poly.pdbx_strand_id
1 'polypeptide(L)'
;MIASPSVNLVVLAAVGLTASSVSAHSYMILPLPTWPVSWGTNSPSGLIEGDTYLPVPDGMSYSTDPYDNTEAYWAAFNASSYTSLLEFAKETQVLQTMATFGTATAECGFSLANGTARALPAEVEWNQLTSSHEGPCEVWCDDTRVFEDWNCALDYTSDPAKLPYDVSKCEGASMLTSIWLALHALPWQVYTNCAPLTGDLSSSVDASATTDESSTTAATADTSASTAAEASFTDDYATSEDASASAATTPTATTTAPSTTTDTPTASSTTTSDKCSVRLHRRN
;
A
#
# COMPACT_ATOMS: atom_id res chain seq x y z
N MET A 1 -15.57 -67.38 33.00
CA MET A 1 -15.64 -65.92 32.81
C MET A 1 -14.45 -65.53 31.95
N ILE A 2 -14.68 -65.20 30.68
CA ILE A 2 -13.65 -64.77 29.73
C ILE A 2 -13.89 -63.26 29.56
N ALA A 3 -12.92 -62.44 29.98
CA ALA A 3 -12.98 -61.00 29.85
C ALA A 3 -12.36 -60.59 28.50
N SER A 4 -13.16 -60.03 27.60
CA SER A 4 -12.67 -59.34 26.41
C SER A 4 -12.16 -57.94 26.78
N PRO A 5 -10.99 -57.50 26.31
CA PRO A 5 -10.64 -56.09 26.38
C PRO A 5 -11.25 -55.37 25.17
N SER A 6 -12.08 -54.37 25.45
CA SER A 6 -12.62 -53.44 24.45
C SER A 6 -11.51 -52.51 23.97
N VAL A 7 -11.22 -52.52 22.67
CA VAL A 7 -10.33 -51.55 22.03
C VAL A 7 -11.14 -50.29 21.77
N ASN A 8 -10.89 -49.23 22.55
CA ASN A 8 -11.44 -47.90 22.28
C ASN A 8 -10.61 -47.23 21.18
N LEU A 9 -11.19 -47.12 19.99
CA LEU A 9 -10.62 -46.39 18.87
C LEU A 9 -10.82 -44.89 19.12
N VAL A 10 -9.76 -44.18 19.49
CA VAL A 10 -9.79 -42.70 19.58
C VAL A 10 -9.52 -42.16 18.17
N VAL A 11 -10.55 -41.60 17.53
CA VAL A 11 -10.42 -40.89 16.26
C VAL A 11 -10.05 -39.44 16.57
N LEU A 12 -8.78 -39.07 16.38
CA LEU A 12 -8.37 -37.66 16.34
C LEU A 12 -8.81 -37.07 14.98
N ALA A 13 -9.82 -36.22 15.00
CA ALA A 13 -10.15 -35.37 13.86
C ALA A 13 -9.13 -34.22 13.80
N ALA A 14 -8.18 -34.29 12.88
CA ALA A 14 -7.29 -33.18 12.56
C ALA A 14 -8.09 -32.14 11.75
N VAL A 15 -8.51 -31.06 12.41
CA VAL A 15 -9.04 -29.87 11.72
C VAL A 15 -7.85 -29.17 11.09
N GLY A 16 -7.67 -29.34 9.78
CA GLY A 16 -6.68 -28.59 9.01
C GLY A 16 -7.13 -27.13 8.92
N LEU A 17 -6.41 -26.22 9.57
CA LEU A 17 -6.53 -24.80 9.27
C LEU A 17 -5.93 -24.57 7.87
N THR A 18 -6.79 -24.45 6.87
CA THR A 18 -6.40 -23.86 5.60
C THR A 18 -6.13 -22.38 5.86
N ALA A 19 -4.87 -21.99 5.94
CA ALA A 19 -4.50 -20.59 5.85
C ALA A 19 -4.88 -20.13 4.45
N SER A 20 -6.03 -19.45 4.32
CA SER A 20 -6.34 -18.67 3.13
C SER A 20 -5.22 -17.64 2.99
N SER A 21 -4.34 -17.86 2.01
CA SER A 21 -3.38 -16.86 1.58
C SER A 21 -4.20 -15.73 0.98
N VAL A 22 -4.55 -14.75 1.82
CA VAL A 22 -5.15 -13.51 1.34
C VAL A 22 -4.07 -12.87 0.49
N SER A 23 -4.27 -12.93 -0.83
CA SER A 23 -3.45 -12.24 -1.82
C SER A 23 -3.76 -10.75 -1.73
N ALA A 24 -3.44 -10.14 -0.59
CA ALA A 24 -3.62 -8.72 -0.36
C ALA A 24 -2.51 -8.00 -1.11
N HIS A 25 -2.73 -7.73 -2.41
CA HIS A 25 -1.83 -6.95 -3.21
C HIS A 25 -2.35 -5.58 -3.63
N SER A 26 -1.86 -4.52 -2.96
CA SER A 26 -2.23 -3.14 -3.27
C SER A 26 -1.51 -2.63 -4.50
N TYR A 27 -2.23 -2.60 -5.63
CA TYR A 27 -1.75 -2.11 -6.91
C TYR A 27 -2.90 -1.81 -7.88
N MET A 28 -2.65 -0.95 -8.85
CA MET A 28 -3.53 -0.67 -9.98
C MET A 28 -3.69 -1.91 -10.88
N ILE A 29 -4.92 -2.35 -11.11
CA ILE A 29 -5.25 -3.47 -12.00
C ILE A 29 -5.84 -3.02 -13.34
N LEU A 30 -6.39 -1.80 -13.43
CA LEU A 30 -6.93 -1.23 -14.66
C LEU A 30 -6.58 0.26 -14.76
N PRO A 31 -5.96 0.74 -15.86
CA PRO A 31 -5.38 -0.06 -16.95
C PRO A 31 -4.28 -1.00 -16.42
N LEU A 32 -4.21 -2.23 -16.93
CA LEU A 32 -3.30 -3.25 -16.38
C LEU A 32 -1.82 -2.84 -16.57
N PRO A 33 -1.07 -2.56 -15.48
CA PRO A 33 0.35 -2.25 -15.57
C PRO A 33 1.13 -3.43 -16.14
N THR A 34 2.27 -3.13 -16.76
CA THR A 34 3.25 -4.17 -17.06
C THR A 34 4.21 -4.28 -15.89
N TRP A 35 4.41 -5.49 -15.39
CA TRP A 35 5.28 -5.77 -14.27
C TRP A 35 6.57 -6.48 -14.74
N PRO A 36 7.68 -6.39 -13.99
CA PRO A 36 8.91 -7.15 -14.25
C PRO A 36 8.71 -8.68 -14.25
N VAL A 37 7.66 -9.16 -13.58
CA VAL A 37 7.21 -10.56 -13.52
C VAL A 37 5.74 -10.66 -13.89
N SER A 38 5.14 -11.86 -13.89
CA SER A 38 3.75 -12.04 -14.34
C SER A 38 2.67 -11.61 -13.33
N TRP A 39 3.04 -10.95 -12.23
CA TRP A 39 2.13 -10.48 -11.19
C TRP A 39 2.53 -9.10 -10.67
N GLY A 40 1.57 -8.36 -10.11
CA GLY A 40 1.80 -7.09 -9.41
C GLY A 40 2.29 -7.29 -7.98
N THR A 41 2.83 -6.23 -7.37
CA THR A 41 3.34 -6.28 -6.00
C THR A 41 2.45 -5.49 -5.05
N ASN A 42 2.40 -5.93 -3.79
CA ASN A 42 1.71 -5.26 -2.69
C ASN A 42 2.60 -4.37 -1.84
N SER A 43 3.87 -4.29 -2.22
CA SER A 43 4.87 -3.56 -1.46
C SER A 43 4.86 -2.08 -1.88
N PRO A 44 5.05 -1.15 -0.94
CA PRO A 44 5.14 0.26 -1.28
C PRO A 44 6.35 0.50 -2.19
N SER A 45 6.16 1.32 -3.22
CA SER A 45 7.24 1.75 -4.12
C SER A 45 8.17 2.78 -3.47
N GLY A 46 7.69 3.48 -2.45
CA GLY A 46 8.47 4.47 -1.71
C GLY A 46 8.05 4.57 -0.25
N LEU A 47 8.94 5.11 0.57
CA LEU A 47 8.66 5.45 1.97
C LEU A 47 8.94 6.94 2.20
N ILE A 48 8.07 7.62 2.94
CA ILE A 48 8.25 9.02 3.31
C ILE A 48 8.30 9.14 4.83
N GLU A 49 9.39 9.71 5.36
CA GLU A 49 9.44 10.18 6.74
C GLU A 49 8.58 11.47 6.85
N GLY A 50 7.26 11.29 6.94
CA GLY A 50 6.26 12.35 6.78
C GLY A 50 6.48 13.57 7.67
N ASP A 51 6.84 13.37 8.93
CA ASP A 51 7.10 14.43 9.90
C ASP A 51 8.34 15.29 9.58
N THR A 52 9.24 14.80 8.73
CA THR A 52 10.41 15.56 8.25
C THR A 52 10.00 16.63 7.22
N TYR A 53 9.01 16.34 6.38
CA TYR A 53 8.61 17.21 5.27
C TYR A 53 7.30 17.96 5.54
N LEU A 54 6.40 17.35 6.30
CA LEU A 54 5.13 17.90 6.73
C LEU A 54 5.08 17.80 8.27
N PRO A 55 5.70 18.74 9.01
CA PRO A 55 5.71 18.70 10.47
C PRO A 55 4.31 18.57 11.04
N VAL A 56 4.17 17.74 12.07
CA VAL A 56 2.88 17.45 12.70
C VAL A 56 2.21 18.76 13.16
N PRO A 57 0.98 19.06 12.74
CA PRO A 57 0.26 20.25 13.18
C PRO A 57 0.02 20.25 14.70
N ASP A 58 -0.08 21.44 15.28
CA ASP A 58 -0.33 21.61 16.72
C ASP A 58 -1.60 20.86 17.17
N GLY A 59 -1.43 19.94 18.14
CA GLY A 59 -2.53 19.16 18.70
C GLY A 59 -2.96 17.94 17.88
N MET A 60 -2.26 17.63 16.78
CA MET A 60 -2.50 16.45 15.93
C MET A 60 -1.39 15.39 16.10
N SER A 61 -1.53 14.27 15.38
CA SER A 61 -0.60 13.13 15.42
C SER A 61 -0.59 12.39 14.08
N TYR A 62 0.53 11.76 13.74
CA TYR A 62 0.64 10.76 12.65
C TYR A 62 0.75 9.32 13.20
N SER A 63 0.40 9.12 14.47
CA SER A 63 0.53 7.83 15.18
C SER A 63 -0.75 7.44 15.90
N THR A 64 -1.89 7.96 15.43
CA THR A 64 -3.24 7.62 15.85
C THR A 64 -3.87 6.66 14.83
N ASP A 65 -5.20 6.60 14.73
CA ASP A 65 -5.85 5.80 13.69
C ASP A 65 -5.68 6.42 12.29
N PRO A 66 -5.86 5.63 11.22
CA PRO A 66 -5.63 6.08 9.85
C PRO A 66 -6.47 7.31 9.43
N TYR A 67 -7.69 7.45 9.95
CA TYR A 67 -8.54 8.60 9.65
C TYR A 67 -7.94 9.88 10.24
N ASP A 68 -7.64 9.88 11.55
CA ASP A 68 -7.05 11.03 12.25
C ASP A 68 -5.65 11.39 11.68
N ASN A 69 -4.87 10.39 11.27
CA ASN A 69 -3.59 10.64 10.59
C ASN A 69 -3.78 11.30 9.22
N THR A 70 -4.86 10.97 8.51
CA THR A 70 -5.20 11.56 7.21
C THR A 70 -5.64 13.02 7.36
N GLU A 71 -6.43 13.33 8.38
CA GLU A 71 -6.77 14.72 8.75
C GLU A 71 -5.50 15.53 9.07
N ALA A 72 -4.59 14.95 9.86
CA ALA A 72 -3.33 15.60 10.21
C ALA A 72 -2.44 15.84 8.97
N TYR A 73 -2.38 14.88 8.05
CA TYR A 73 -1.68 15.03 6.78
C TYR A 73 -2.23 16.21 5.99
N TRP A 74 -3.56 16.30 5.81
CA TRP A 74 -4.15 17.38 5.03
C TRP A 74 -3.98 18.75 5.68
N ALA A 75 -4.04 18.83 7.01
CA ALA A 75 -3.73 20.07 7.73
C ALA A 75 -2.28 20.53 7.45
N ALA A 76 -1.31 19.62 7.47
CA ALA A 76 0.09 19.94 7.18
C ALA A 76 0.34 20.20 5.68
N PHE A 77 -0.22 19.38 4.79
CA PHE A 77 -0.08 19.48 3.35
C PHE A 77 -0.65 20.80 2.83
N ASN A 78 -1.84 21.20 3.28
CA ASN A 78 -2.46 22.47 2.89
C ASN A 78 -1.71 23.71 3.41
N ALA A 79 -0.90 23.56 4.46
CA ALA A 79 -0.01 24.60 4.96
C ALA A 79 1.37 24.61 4.27
N SER A 80 1.66 23.60 3.45
CA SER A 80 2.93 23.43 2.74
C SER A 80 2.94 24.16 1.39
N SER A 81 4.04 24.02 0.63
CA SER A 81 4.15 24.50 -0.75
C SER A 81 3.82 23.45 -1.81
N TYR A 82 3.60 22.20 -1.42
CA TYR A 82 3.27 21.12 -2.36
C TYR A 82 1.87 21.34 -2.94
N THR A 83 1.72 21.06 -4.23
CA THR A 83 0.47 21.29 -4.96
C THR A 83 -0.27 19.99 -5.29
N SER A 84 0.45 18.86 -5.25
CA SER A 84 -0.12 17.53 -5.47
C SER A 84 0.58 16.44 -4.66
N LEU A 85 -0.13 15.34 -4.45
CA LEU A 85 0.44 14.15 -3.84
C LEU A 85 1.56 13.56 -4.71
N LEU A 86 1.38 13.52 -6.03
CA LEU A 86 2.40 13.00 -6.95
C LEU A 86 3.70 13.82 -6.88
N GLU A 87 3.61 15.16 -6.87
CA GLU A 87 4.76 16.04 -6.66
C GLU A 87 5.43 15.78 -5.31
N PHE A 88 4.64 15.80 -4.22
CA PHE A 88 5.15 15.56 -2.88
C PHE A 88 5.90 14.23 -2.76
N ALA A 89 5.32 13.15 -3.29
CA ALA A 89 5.96 11.84 -3.27
C ALA A 89 7.24 11.82 -4.12
N LYS A 90 7.24 12.41 -5.32
CA LYS A 90 8.44 12.47 -6.18
C LYS A 90 9.61 13.19 -5.50
N GLU A 91 9.33 14.24 -4.73
CA GLU A 91 10.38 15.03 -4.07
C GLU A 91 10.89 14.44 -2.75
N THR A 92 10.08 13.65 -2.05
CA THR A 92 10.35 13.29 -0.65
C THR A 92 10.56 11.80 -0.39
N GLN A 93 10.08 10.92 -1.28
CA GLN A 93 10.12 9.48 -1.03
C GLN A 93 11.52 8.88 -1.18
N VAL A 94 11.82 7.90 -0.34
CA VAL A 94 12.92 6.97 -0.54
C VAL A 94 12.41 5.75 -1.29
N LEU A 95 12.84 5.62 -2.55
CA LEU A 95 12.44 4.52 -3.43
C LEU A 95 12.89 3.16 -2.90
N GLN A 96 11.98 2.19 -2.94
CA GLN A 96 12.22 0.84 -2.44
C GLN A 96 12.83 -0.06 -3.51
N THR A 97 13.59 -1.06 -3.07
CA THR A 97 14.16 -2.10 -3.94
C THR A 97 13.70 -3.47 -3.49
N MET A 98 13.20 -4.27 -4.42
CA MET A 98 12.81 -5.66 -4.19
C MET A 98 13.61 -6.58 -5.10
N ALA A 99 14.02 -7.74 -4.59
CA ALA A 99 14.79 -8.71 -5.36
C ALA A 99 14.09 -9.12 -6.68
N THR A 100 12.76 -9.24 -6.67
CA THR A 100 11.96 -9.69 -7.82
C THR A 100 11.58 -8.57 -8.78
N PHE A 101 11.40 -7.34 -8.28
CA PHE A 101 10.90 -6.21 -9.07
C PHE A 101 11.99 -5.18 -9.43
N GLY A 102 13.18 -5.31 -8.84
CA GLY A 102 14.24 -4.30 -8.96
C GLY A 102 13.96 -3.08 -8.08
N THR A 103 14.55 -1.94 -8.44
CA THR A 103 14.33 -0.66 -7.75
C THR A 103 13.12 0.05 -8.37
N ALA A 104 12.20 0.50 -7.52
CA ALA A 104 11.07 1.32 -7.93
C ALA A 104 11.53 2.64 -8.55
N THR A 105 10.68 3.22 -9.39
CA THR A 105 10.83 4.57 -9.94
C THR A 105 9.81 5.51 -9.32
N ALA A 106 10.09 6.82 -9.32
CA ALA A 106 9.13 7.78 -8.79
C ALA A 106 7.91 7.93 -9.71
N GLU A 107 8.06 7.64 -11.00
CA GLU A 107 7.04 7.79 -12.03
C GLU A 107 6.07 6.58 -12.09
N CYS A 108 6.59 5.37 -11.87
CA CYS A 108 5.85 4.13 -12.11
C CYS A 108 5.93 3.11 -10.96
N GLY A 109 6.58 3.46 -9.85
CA GLY A 109 6.89 2.53 -8.78
C GLY A 109 7.57 1.28 -9.34
N PHE A 110 7.00 0.10 -9.05
CA PHE A 110 7.51 -1.19 -9.54
C PHE A 110 6.95 -1.61 -10.91
N SER A 111 6.01 -0.85 -11.49
CA SER A 111 5.54 -1.09 -12.85
C SER A 111 6.49 -0.51 -13.90
N LEU A 112 6.42 -1.01 -15.13
CA LEU A 112 7.33 -0.64 -16.21
C LEU A 112 6.76 0.49 -17.06
N ALA A 113 7.47 1.63 -17.08
CA ALA A 113 7.18 2.76 -17.95
C ALA A 113 7.28 2.42 -19.45
N ASN A 114 8.07 1.42 -19.82
CA ASN A 114 8.20 0.91 -21.19
C ASN A 114 7.43 -0.41 -21.40
N GLY A 115 6.32 -0.56 -20.67
CA GLY A 115 5.43 -1.71 -20.75
C GLY A 115 4.55 -1.76 -21.99
N THR A 116 3.59 -2.69 -21.95
CA THR A 116 2.53 -2.82 -22.96
C THR A 116 1.56 -1.66 -22.84
N ALA A 117 1.36 -0.91 -23.93
CA ALA A 117 0.38 0.15 -23.99
C ALA A 117 -1.06 -0.38 -23.85
N ARG A 118 -1.90 0.35 -23.11
CA ARG A 118 -3.30 0.03 -22.83
C ARG A 118 -4.22 1.11 -23.40
N ALA A 119 -5.43 0.71 -23.79
CA ALA A 119 -6.49 1.68 -24.04
C ALA A 119 -6.93 2.31 -22.72
N LEU A 120 -7.52 3.51 -22.79
CA LEU A 120 -8.11 4.20 -21.65
C LEU A 120 -9.33 3.39 -21.13
N PRO A 121 -9.37 3.02 -19.84
CA PRO A 121 -10.56 2.43 -19.26
C PRO A 121 -11.65 3.49 -18.98
N ALA A 122 -12.81 3.05 -18.51
CA ALA A 122 -13.85 3.98 -18.03
C ALA A 122 -13.52 4.51 -16.62
N GLU A 123 -12.90 3.67 -15.79
CA GLU A 123 -12.49 3.96 -14.42
C GLU A 123 -11.11 3.31 -14.21
N VAL A 124 -10.31 3.89 -13.32
CA VAL A 124 -9.11 3.20 -12.82
C VAL A 124 -9.55 2.21 -11.76
N GLU A 125 -9.10 0.97 -11.85
CA GLU A 125 -9.36 -0.04 -10.82
C GLU A 125 -8.10 -0.30 -10.01
N TRP A 126 -8.23 -0.24 -8.68
CA TRP A 126 -7.17 -0.46 -7.72
C TRP A 126 -7.51 -1.63 -6.81
N ASN A 127 -6.64 -2.64 -6.76
CA ASN A 127 -6.82 -3.80 -5.90
C ASN A 127 -6.37 -3.46 -4.47
N GLN A 128 -7.11 -3.90 -3.45
CA GLN A 128 -6.69 -3.80 -2.03
C GLN A 128 -6.38 -2.38 -1.52
N LEU A 129 -7.23 -1.43 -1.88
CA LEU A 129 -7.31 -0.13 -1.21
C LEU A 129 -8.05 -0.32 0.12
N THR A 130 -7.32 -0.40 1.24
CA THR A 130 -7.88 -0.91 2.52
C THR A 130 -8.02 0.17 3.59
N SER A 131 -9.09 0.09 4.40
CA SER A 131 -9.37 1.05 5.49
C SER A 131 -8.35 1.03 6.63
N SER A 132 -7.45 0.04 6.68
CA SER A 132 -6.33 0.06 7.63
C SER A 132 -5.17 0.94 7.16
N HIS A 133 -5.23 1.43 5.92
CA HIS A 133 -4.17 2.17 5.23
C HIS A 133 -4.72 3.47 4.60
N GLU A 134 -5.69 4.12 5.25
CA GLU A 134 -6.32 5.35 4.76
C GLU A 134 -5.31 6.44 4.38
N GLY A 135 -5.74 7.29 3.44
CA GLY A 135 -4.96 8.39 2.92
C GLY A 135 -5.30 8.75 1.47
N PRO A 136 -4.71 9.84 0.97
CA PRO A 136 -5.09 10.45 -0.29
C PRO A 136 -4.63 9.62 -1.49
N CYS A 137 -5.30 9.81 -2.63
CA CYS A 137 -4.85 9.26 -3.90
C CYS A 137 -5.16 10.21 -5.07
N GLU A 138 -4.41 10.04 -6.16
CA GLU A 138 -4.57 10.81 -7.39
C GLU A 138 -4.43 9.90 -8.61
N VAL A 139 -5.10 10.26 -9.71
CA VAL A 139 -4.84 9.70 -11.04
C VAL A 139 -4.40 10.83 -11.97
N TRP A 140 -3.39 10.52 -12.78
CA TRP A 140 -2.74 11.42 -13.71
C TRP A 140 -2.69 10.80 -15.10
N CYS A 141 -2.89 11.64 -16.11
CA CYS A 141 -2.59 11.33 -17.50
C CYS A 141 -1.50 12.29 -17.98
N ASP A 142 -0.31 11.74 -18.25
CA ASP A 142 0.93 12.50 -18.39
C ASP A 142 1.10 13.53 -17.24
N ASP A 143 1.11 14.83 -17.56
CA ASP A 143 1.28 15.92 -16.59
C ASP A 143 -0.05 16.52 -16.10
N THR A 144 -1.19 15.89 -16.43
CA THR A 144 -2.53 16.38 -16.06
C THR A 144 -3.16 15.52 -14.98
N ARG A 145 -3.47 16.11 -13.83
CA ARG A 145 -4.29 15.45 -12.79
C ARG A 145 -5.73 15.35 -13.27
N VAL A 146 -6.24 14.13 -13.33
CA VAL A 146 -7.58 13.80 -13.83
C VAL A 146 -8.51 13.25 -12.75
N PHE A 147 -7.97 12.97 -11.57
CA PHE A 147 -8.69 12.61 -10.37
C PHE A 147 -7.84 12.94 -9.14
N GLU A 148 -8.52 13.34 -8.06
CA GLU A 148 -7.96 13.41 -6.72
C GLU A 148 -9.06 13.08 -5.72
N ASP A 149 -8.67 12.45 -4.63
CA ASP A 149 -9.54 12.27 -3.47
C ASP A 149 -8.72 12.31 -2.19
N TRP A 150 -9.33 12.84 -1.14
CA TRP A 150 -8.66 13.13 0.12
C TRP A 150 -8.37 11.85 0.93
N ASN A 151 -9.21 10.81 0.80
CA ASN A 151 -9.09 9.54 1.49
C ASN A 151 -9.76 8.40 0.70
N CYS A 152 -9.01 7.85 -0.24
CA CYS A 152 -9.61 6.94 -1.22
C CYS A 152 -10.05 5.61 -0.61
N ALA A 153 -9.37 5.13 0.44
CA ALA A 153 -9.75 3.89 1.11
C ALA A 153 -11.07 4.02 1.89
N LEU A 154 -11.44 5.25 2.27
CA LEU A 154 -12.71 5.55 2.91
C LEU A 154 -13.83 5.72 1.88
N ASP A 155 -13.57 6.42 0.79
CA ASP A 155 -14.60 6.82 -0.17
C ASP A 155 -14.84 5.77 -1.29
N TYR A 156 -13.86 4.91 -1.59
CA TYR A 156 -13.93 3.87 -2.64
C TYR A 156 -13.77 2.46 -2.06
N THR A 157 -14.81 2.00 -1.36
CA THR A 157 -14.75 0.77 -0.55
C THR A 157 -14.98 -0.54 -1.32
N SER A 158 -15.10 -0.51 -2.65
CA SER A 158 -15.21 -1.75 -3.45
C SER A 158 -13.86 -2.47 -3.54
N ASP A 159 -13.87 -3.78 -3.82
CA ASP A 159 -12.64 -4.56 -4.06
C ASP A 159 -12.81 -5.33 -5.38
N PRO A 160 -12.17 -4.87 -6.48
CA PRO A 160 -11.28 -3.70 -6.57
C PRO A 160 -12.00 -2.36 -6.38
N ALA A 161 -11.27 -1.36 -5.88
CA ALA A 161 -11.74 0.03 -5.77
C ALA A 161 -11.85 0.63 -7.17
N LYS A 162 -12.92 1.37 -7.43
CA LYS A 162 -13.20 2.00 -8.73
C LYS A 162 -13.05 3.50 -8.61
N LEU A 163 -11.95 4.03 -9.14
CA LEU A 163 -11.61 5.44 -9.08
C LEU A 163 -12.12 6.11 -10.37
N PRO A 164 -13.13 7.00 -10.28
CA PRO A 164 -13.56 7.78 -11.43
C PRO A 164 -12.45 8.74 -11.83
N TYR A 165 -12.37 9.11 -13.10
CA TYR A 165 -11.46 10.15 -13.55
C TYR A 165 -12.00 10.82 -14.79
N ASP A 166 -11.47 12.01 -15.09
CA ASP A 166 -11.83 12.74 -16.31
C ASP A 166 -11.13 12.13 -17.52
N VAL A 167 -11.76 11.12 -18.11
CA VAL A 167 -11.24 10.39 -19.29
C VAL A 167 -10.95 11.33 -20.47
N SER A 168 -11.73 12.40 -20.62
CA SER A 168 -11.57 13.36 -21.72
C SER A 168 -10.24 14.11 -21.66
N LYS A 169 -9.71 14.33 -20.45
CA LYS A 169 -8.38 14.93 -20.23
C LYS A 169 -7.23 13.96 -20.51
N CYS A 170 -7.51 12.69 -20.74
CA CYS A 170 -6.53 11.66 -21.04
C CYS A 170 -6.44 11.31 -22.53
N GLU A 171 -7.29 11.89 -23.38
CA GLU A 171 -7.24 11.64 -24.82
C GLU A 171 -5.88 12.04 -25.38
N GLY A 172 -5.22 11.10 -26.08
CA GLY A 172 -3.88 11.30 -26.62
C GLY A 172 -2.74 11.28 -25.60
N ALA A 173 -3.02 11.05 -24.31
CA ALA A 173 -1.99 10.89 -23.29
C ALA A 173 -1.17 9.61 -23.52
N SER A 174 0.10 9.64 -23.09
CA SER A 174 1.04 8.54 -23.28
C SER A 174 1.17 7.60 -22.07
N MET A 175 0.78 8.08 -20.89
CA MET A 175 0.91 7.36 -19.63
C MET A 175 -0.26 7.70 -18.71
N LEU A 176 -0.83 6.68 -18.08
CA LEU A 176 -1.65 6.86 -16.88
C LEU A 176 -0.81 6.50 -15.66
N THR A 177 -0.79 7.37 -14.66
CA THR A 177 -0.15 7.12 -13.35
C THR A 177 -1.20 7.25 -12.25
N SER A 178 -1.30 6.25 -11.38
CA SER A 178 -2.13 6.28 -10.17
C SER A 178 -1.22 6.21 -8.96
N ILE A 179 -1.46 7.08 -7.99
CA ILE A 179 -0.70 7.14 -6.73
C ILE A 179 -1.63 7.13 -5.54
N TRP A 180 -1.28 6.35 -4.52
CA TRP A 180 -1.93 6.31 -3.21
C TRP A 180 -0.89 6.43 -2.11
N LEU A 181 -1.18 7.22 -1.08
CA LEU A 181 -0.34 7.38 0.10
C LEU A 181 -1.07 6.82 1.32
N ALA A 182 -0.55 5.75 1.90
CA ALA A 182 -1.09 5.16 3.11
C ALA A 182 -0.48 5.81 4.36
N LEU A 183 -1.34 6.36 5.22
CA LEU A 183 -0.99 7.23 6.36
C LEU A 183 -1.16 6.54 7.73
N HIS A 184 -1.32 5.22 7.76
CA HIS A 184 -1.56 4.45 8.99
C HIS A 184 -0.47 4.60 10.06
N ALA A 185 0.78 4.83 9.68
CA ALA A 185 1.90 5.14 10.56
C ALA A 185 3.08 5.71 9.76
N LEU A 186 4.07 6.28 10.47
CA LEU A 186 5.37 6.64 9.89
C LEU A 186 6.32 5.41 9.80
N PRO A 187 7.20 5.34 8.79
CA PRO A 187 7.15 6.16 7.57
C PRO A 187 5.92 5.83 6.73
N TRP A 188 5.35 6.85 6.08
CA TRP A 188 4.21 6.66 5.19
C TRP A 188 4.60 5.85 3.97
N GLN A 189 3.64 5.09 3.45
CA GLN A 189 3.85 4.15 2.37
C GLN A 189 3.28 4.70 1.07
N VAL A 190 4.15 4.89 0.08
CA VAL A 190 3.78 5.36 -1.27
C VAL A 190 3.54 4.16 -2.16
N TYR A 191 2.40 4.14 -2.84
CA TYR A 191 2.07 3.19 -3.88
C TYR A 191 1.84 3.94 -5.19
N THR A 192 2.82 3.89 -6.08
CA THR A 192 2.71 4.48 -7.43
C THR A 192 2.74 3.38 -8.47
N ASN A 193 1.76 3.34 -9.36
CA ASN A 193 1.76 2.46 -10.53
C ASN A 193 1.45 3.27 -11.79
N CYS A 194 1.96 2.80 -12.92
CA CYS A 194 1.69 3.42 -14.21
C CYS A 194 1.36 2.36 -15.27
N ALA A 195 0.69 2.80 -16.33
CA ALA A 195 0.51 2.02 -17.54
C ALA A 195 0.71 2.94 -18.75
N PRO A 196 1.58 2.56 -19.71
CA PRO A 196 1.62 3.26 -20.99
C PRO A 196 0.25 3.18 -21.66
N LEU A 197 -0.13 4.25 -22.37
CA LEU A 197 -1.42 4.37 -23.03
C LEU A 197 -1.25 4.35 -24.54
N THR A 198 -2.24 3.81 -25.24
CA THR A 198 -2.37 4.00 -26.69
C THR A 198 -2.98 5.35 -27.04
N GLY A 199 -3.64 6.00 -26.06
CA GLY A 199 -4.39 7.24 -26.23
C GLY A 199 -5.83 7.04 -26.70
N ASP A 200 -6.21 5.81 -27.06
CA ASP A 200 -7.55 5.44 -27.52
C ASP A 200 -8.43 4.95 -26.36
N LEU A 201 -9.73 5.23 -26.44
CA LEU A 201 -10.74 4.65 -25.56
C LEU A 201 -10.85 3.13 -25.76
N SER A 202 -10.98 2.39 -24.66
CA SER A 202 -11.28 0.95 -24.74
C SER A 202 -12.64 0.73 -25.40
N SER A 203 -12.76 -0.26 -26.27
CA SER A 203 -14.02 -0.56 -26.99
C SER A 203 -15.20 -0.96 -26.10
N SER A 204 -14.96 -1.11 -24.78
CA SER A 204 -16.00 -1.34 -23.76
C SER A 204 -16.52 -0.06 -23.08
N VAL A 205 -15.98 1.12 -23.41
CA VAL A 205 -16.50 2.39 -22.86
C VAL A 205 -17.54 2.98 -23.81
N ASP A 206 -18.79 3.00 -23.39
CA ASP A 206 -19.84 3.77 -24.06
C ASP A 206 -19.62 5.24 -23.69
N ALA A 207 -19.30 6.08 -24.68
CA ALA A 207 -19.08 7.52 -24.50
C ALA A 207 -20.38 8.30 -24.23
N SER A 208 -21.29 7.77 -23.40
CA SER A 208 -22.53 8.43 -22.99
C SER A 208 -22.39 9.03 -21.60
N ALA A 209 -21.55 10.06 -21.48
CA ALA A 209 -21.58 10.98 -20.35
C ALA A 209 -21.30 12.43 -20.79
N THR A 210 -21.92 12.87 -21.89
CA THR A 210 -22.27 14.29 -22.11
C THR A 210 -23.55 14.36 -22.93
N THR A 211 -24.69 14.60 -22.26
CA THR A 211 -25.90 15.06 -22.94
C THR A 211 -26.09 16.52 -22.59
N ASP A 212 -25.81 17.39 -23.55
CA ASP A 212 -26.41 18.72 -23.65
C ASP A 212 -26.78 19.00 -25.11
N GLU A 213 -27.84 19.78 -25.24
CA GLU A 213 -28.92 19.68 -26.22
C GLU A 213 -28.64 20.26 -27.63
N SER A 214 -29.35 19.68 -28.61
CA SER A 214 -29.83 20.29 -29.86
C SER A 214 -28.86 20.41 -31.06
N SER A 215 -29.04 19.53 -32.05
CA SER A 215 -29.58 19.90 -33.39
C SER A 215 -29.79 18.66 -34.25
N THR A 216 -31.01 18.53 -34.78
CA THR A 216 -31.52 17.50 -35.68
C THR A 216 -30.75 17.37 -37.00
N THR A 217 -30.44 16.14 -37.42
CA THR A 217 -30.81 15.65 -38.75
C THR A 217 -30.78 14.12 -38.80
N ALA A 218 -31.87 13.54 -39.32
CA ALA A 218 -32.06 12.11 -39.50
C ALA A 218 -31.23 11.56 -40.67
N ALA A 219 -30.66 10.37 -40.48
CA ALA A 219 -30.36 9.45 -41.57
C ALA A 219 -30.54 8.01 -41.09
N THR A 220 -31.49 7.33 -41.72
CA THR A 220 -31.88 5.93 -41.57
C THR A 220 -30.91 5.02 -42.33
N ALA A 221 -30.44 3.93 -41.71
CA ALA A 221 -30.00 2.66 -42.32
C ALA A 221 -29.11 1.92 -41.28
N ASP A 222 -29.07 0.61 -41.14
CA ASP A 222 -29.90 -0.52 -41.56
C ASP A 222 -29.46 -1.67 -40.65
N THR A 223 -30.31 -2.67 -40.53
CA THR A 223 -30.15 -3.86 -39.69
C THR A 223 -28.93 -4.69 -40.11
N SER A 224 -28.14 -5.16 -39.15
CA SER A 224 -27.48 -6.47 -39.24
C SER A 224 -27.23 -7.05 -37.84
N ALA A 225 -28.11 -7.97 -37.47
CA ALA A 225 -27.88 -8.91 -36.39
C ALA A 225 -26.67 -9.80 -36.74
N SER A 226 -25.70 -9.88 -35.86
CA SER A 226 -24.65 -10.90 -35.89
C SER A 226 -24.62 -11.63 -34.56
N THR A 227 -24.67 -12.94 -34.68
CA THR A 227 -24.84 -13.97 -33.67
C THR A 227 -23.74 -13.92 -32.61
N ALA A 228 -24.12 -13.87 -31.33
CA ALA A 228 -23.22 -14.07 -30.21
C ALA A 228 -22.69 -15.52 -30.23
N ALA A 229 -21.38 -15.66 -30.48
CA ALA A 229 -20.66 -16.91 -30.24
C ALA A 229 -20.22 -16.92 -28.78
N GLU A 230 -20.82 -17.82 -28.03
CA GLU A 230 -20.51 -18.17 -26.65
C GLU A 230 -19.08 -18.74 -26.58
N ALA A 231 -18.14 -17.97 -26.02
CA ALA A 231 -16.81 -18.45 -25.72
C ALA A 231 -16.78 -18.93 -24.27
N SER A 232 -16.96 -20.25 -24.11
CA SER A 232 -16.65 -20.99 -22.90
C SER A 232 -15.14 -20.95 -22.64
N PHE A 233 -14.71 -20.36 -21.53
CA PHE A 233 -13.36 -20.55 -21.02
C PHE A 233 -13.31 -21.89 -20.27
N THR A 234 -12.57 -22.84 -20.82
CA THR A 234 -12.15 -24.05 -20.12
C THR A 234 -11.04 -23.69 -19.13
N ASP A 235 -11.32 -23.87 -17.84
CA ASP A 235 -10.33 -23.93 -16.78
C ASP A 235 -9.30 -25.03 -17.08
N ASP A 236 -8.06 -24.62 -17.36
CA ASP A 236 -6.91 -25.51 -17.35
C ASP A 236 -5.73 -24.72 -16.75
N TYR A 237 -5.75 -24.60 -15.42
CA TYR A 237 -4.51 -24.33 -14.67
C TYR A 237 -4.09 -25.63 -14.01
N ALA A 238 -3.05 -26.21 -14.61
CA ALA A 238 -2.36 -27.38 -14.10
C ALA A 238 -1.93 -27.15 -12.64
N THR A 239 -2.38 -28.08 -11.79
CA THR A 239 -1.86 -28.34 -10.46
C THR A 239 -0.35 -28.61 -10.57
N SER A 240 0.47 -27.67 -10.12
CA SER A 240 1.86 -27.97 -9.76
C SER A 240 1.95 -28.06 -8.25
N GLU A 241 1.92 -29.30 -7.77
CA GLU A 241 2.52 -29.65 -6.49
C GLU A 241 4.04 -29.39 -6.61
N ASP A 242 4.55 -28.39 -5.91
CA ASP A 242 5.93 -28.47 -5.42
C ASP A 242 5.97 -28.05 -3.95
N ALA A 243 6.41 -29.02 -3.17
CA ALA A 243 6.33 -29.02 -1.73
C ALA A 243 7.43 -28.13 -1.14
N SER A 244 7.02 -27.21 -0.28
CA SER A 244 7.88 -26.63 0.73
C SER A 244 8.52 -27.74 1.58
N ALA A 245 9.85 -27.85 1.49
CA ALA A 245 10.69 -28.34 2.57
C ALA A 245 11.86 -27.38 2.74
N SER A 246 11.64 -26.29 3.48
CA SER A 246 12.74 -25.53 4.08
C SER A 246 12.57 -25.58 5.59
N ALA A 247 13.44 -26.37 6.21
CA ALA A 247 13.52 -26.54 7.65
C ALA A 247 13.87 -25.19 8.29
N ALA A 248 13.01 -24.74 9.21
CA ALA A 248 13.33 -23.66 10.12
C ALA A 248 14.50 -24.08 11.03
N THR A 249 15.69 -23.53 10.79
CA THR A 249 16.77 -23.55 11.78
C THR A 249 16.58 -22.36 12.73
N THR A 250 16.02 -22.65 13.90
CA THR A 250 16.06 -21.77 15.07
C THR A 250 17.52 -21.51 15.48
N PRO A 251 18.00 -20.25 15.57
CA PRO A 251 19.24 -20.01 16.29
C PRO A 251 18.97 -20.10 17.79
N THR A 252 19.45 -21.18 18.42
CA THR A 252 19.60 -21.27 19.87
C THR A 252 20.62 -20.22 20.31
N ALA A 253 20.16 -19.15 20.96
CA ALA A 253 21.02 -18.24 21.68
C ALA A 253 21.55 -18.93 22.94
N THR A 254 22.81 -19.33 22.93
CA THR A 254 23.54 -19.73 24.14
C THR A 254 23.91 -18.47 24.92
N THR A 255 23.08 -18.10 25.89
CA THR A 255 23.45 -17.13 26.93
C THR A 255 24.44 -17.78 27.89
N THR A 256 25.73 -17.44 27.75
CA THR A 256 26.73 -17.68 28.78
C THR A 256 26.53 -16.63 29.87
N ALA A 257 26.14 -17.08 31.07
CA ALA A 257 26.04 -16.22 32.25
C ALA A 257 27.43 -15.63 32.61
N PRO A 258 27.56 -14.32 32.88
CA PRO A 258 28.78 -13.78 33.45
C PRO A 258 28.88 -14.17 34.94
N SER A 259 30.01 -14.79 35.31
CA SER A 259 30.38 -15.05 36.69
C SER A 259 30.54 -13.73 37.45
N THR A 260 29.71 -13.54 38.48
CA THR A 260 29.86 -12.46 39.46
C THR A 260 31.08 -12.73 40.35
N THR A 261 32.17 -12.00 40.13
CA THR A 261 33.24 -11.84 41.12
C THR A 261 32.88 -10.68 42.06
N THR A 262 32.53 -11.04 43.29
CA THR A 262 32.35 -10.12 44.41
C THR A 262 33.72 -9.63 44.87
N ASP A 263 34.10 -8.41 44.50
CA ASP A 263 35.19 -7.70 45.17
C ASP A 263 34.61 -6.76 46.23
N THR A 264 34.99 -7.07 47.46
CA THR A 264 34.68 -6.30 48.67
C THR A 264 35.55 -5.04 48.70
N PRO A 265 35.00 -3.82 48.84
CA PRO A 265 35.84 -2.67 49.16
C PRO A 265 36.18 -2.70 50.66
N THR A 266 37.46 -2.99 50.94
CA THR A 266 38.10 -2.78 52.23
C THR A 266 37.98 -1.31 52.64
N ALA A 267 37.41 -1.11 53.83
CA ALA A 267 37.41 0.17 54.52
C ALA A 267 38.84 0.62 54.79
N SER A 268 39.24 1.74 54.17
CA SER A 268 40.48 2.44 54.52
C SER A 268 40.15 3.61 55.44
N SER A 269 40.47 3.42 56.70
CA SER A 269 40.51 4.43 57.74
C SER A 269 41.45 5.57 57.35
N THR A 270 40.93 6.79 57.24
CA THR A 270 41.72 8.01 57.38
C THR A 270 41.10 8.85 58.50
N THR A 271 41.78 8.81 59.63
CA THR A 271 41.72 9.82 60.69
C THR A 271 42.34 11.12 60.18
N THR A 272 41.55 12.19 60.17
CA THR A 272 42.07 13.53 60.49
C THR A 272 40.99 14.37 61.15
N SER A 273 41.39 14.93 62.29
CA SER A 273 40.58 15.58 63.30
C SER A 273 40.04 16.97 62.92
N ASP A 274 38.94 17.30 63.60
CA ASP A 274 38.57 18.61 64.16
C ASP A 274 38.41 19.82 63.22
N LYS A 275 37.13 20.24 63.05
CA LYS A 275 36.62 21.44 63.74
C LYS A 275 35.10 21.60 63.60
N CYS A 276 34.47 21.86 64.75
CA CYS A 276 33.09 22.29 64.93
C CYS A 276 32.75 23.56 64.14
N SER A 277 31.53 23.67 63.59
CA SER A 277 30.46 24.50 64.19
C SER A 277 29.21 24.59 63.31
N VAL A 278 28.10 24.68 64.03
CA VAL A 278 26.69 24.59 63.64
C VAL A 278 26.11 25.97 63.23
N ARG A 279 25.00 25.93 62.47
CA ARG A 279 23.87 26.90 62.33
C ARG A 279 23.91 28.04 61.29
N LEU A 280 23.16 27.83 60.21
CA LEU A 280 21.86 28.45 59.86
C LEU A 280 21.46 29.83 60.47
N HIS A 281 20.93 30.70 59.58
CA HIS A 281 20.25 32.02 59.74
C HIS A 281 21.21 33.24 59.82
N ARG A 282 21.03 34.35 59.08
CA ARG A 282 19.82 35.13 58.80
C ARG A 282 20.10 36.21 57.71
N ARG A 283 19.02 36.65 57.05
CA ARG A 283 18.83 37.87 56.24
C ARG A 283 19.71 39.08 56.63
N ASN A 284 20.37 39.71 55.65
CA ASN A 284 19.95 40.95 54.98
C ASN A 284 20.84 41.20 53.76
#